data_AF-A0A2N2FNC1-F1
#
_entry.id   AF-A0A2N2FNC1-F1
#
_cell.length_a   1.000
_cell.length_b   1.000
_cell.length_c   1.000
_cell.angle_alpha   90.00
_cell.angle_beta   90.00
_cell.angle_gamma   90.00
#
_symmetry.space_group_name_H-M   'P 1'
#
loop_
_entity.id
_entity.type
_entity.pdbx_description
1 polymer ?
#
loop_
_entity_poly.entity_id
_entity_poly.type
_entity_poly.pdbx_seq_one_letter_code
_entity_poly.pdbx_strand_id
1 'polypeptide(L)'
;MKRRTKSVTTLLASLACVALFALPALAQDKLFVASEGAKLKADKSASSDTVAELPVGTELKVAGQEESWYKVSANGRSGWIYRGKVSATPPEPSKQGGDNLFSGAGSSTIMVSEADSARSMRGLNESEQAAAKAAGRPARPLSDYKNALDKILAEKVDKKEIENFLKTGHIGEYAK
;
A
#
# COMPACT_ATOMS: atom_id res chain seq x y z
N MET A 1 4.62 85.92 -9.65
CA MET A 1 5.39 84.67 -9.89
C MET A 1 5.99 84.19 -8.57
N LYS A 2 5.90 82.87 -8.29
CA LYS A 2 6.64 82.04 -7.31
C LYS A 2 6.39 82.30 -5.80
N ARG A 3 5.50 81.52 -5.16
CA ARG A 3 5.65 80.15 -4.56
C ARG A 3 6.02 80.26 -3.06
N ARG A 4 5.02 80.28 -2.17
CA ARG A 4 4.47 79.14 -1.38
C ARG A 4 5.48 78.50 -0.40
N THR A 5 5.48 79.11 0.78
CA THR A 5 5.50 78.58 2.15
C THR A 5 5.45 77.05 2.42
N LYS A 6 6.22 76.71 3.48
CA LYS A 6 6.05 75.71 4.55
C LYS A 6 6.84 74.40 4.48
N SER A 7 7.62 74.25 5.55
CA SER A 7 8.54 73.19 5.93
C SER A 7 7.82 71.96 6.52
N VAL A 8 8.51 70.81 6.42
CA VAL A 8 8.62 69.73 7.43
C VAL A 8 7.55 68.62 7.47
N THR A 9 8.11 67.39 7.60
CA THR A 9 7.58 66.08 8.06
C THR A 9 6.94 65.06 7.10
N THR A 10 7.65 63.91 7.02
CA THR A 10 7.21 62.50 6.94
C THR A 10 6.42 61.97 5.74
N LEU A 11 7.01 61.01 5.01
CA LEU A 11 6.36 59.73 4.74
C LEU A 11 7.40 58.60 4.47
N LEU A 12 7.78 57.91 5.55
CA LEU A 12 8.20 56.51 5.52
C LEU A 12 7.01 55.68 5.00
N ALA A 13 7.11 55.00 3.85
CA ALA A 13 6.33 53.79 3.51
C ALA A 13 6.62 53.31 2.06
N SER A 14 7.83 52.83 1.78
CA SER A 14 8.09 52.09 0.53
C SER A 14 9.01 50.88 0.73
N LEU A 15 9.04 50.31 1.94
CA LEU A 15 9.85 49.13 2.26
C LEU A 15 9.11 48.13 3.16
N ALA A 16 7.80 47.98 2.97
CA ALA A 16 6.98 47.06 3.75
C ALA A 16 5.79 46.50 2.94
N CYS A 17 6.06 45.86 1.80
CA CYS A 17 5.06 45.03 1.12
C CYS A 17 5.64 43.83 0.36
N VAL A 18 6.88 43.43 0.66
CA VAL A 18 7.47 42.19 0.09
C VAL A 18 7.78 41.15 1.17
N ALA A 19 7.62 41.48 2.45
CA ALA A 19 7.85 40.56 3.56
C ALA A 19 6.56 40.36 4.36
N LEU A 20 5.64 39.53 3.86
CA LEU A 20 4.74 38.67 4.67
C LEU A 20 3.76 37.89 3.76
N PHE A 21 4.29 37.02 2.91
CA PHE A 21 3.58 35.79 2.60
C PHE A 21 4.59 34.65 2.69
N ALA A 22 5.20 34.52 3.88
CA ALA A 22 5.66 33.23 4.32
C ALA A 22 4.41 32.38 4.52
N LEU A 23 3.97 31.74 3.43
CA LEU A 23 3.05 30.61 3.52
C LEU A 23 3.66 29.69 4.58
N PRO A 24 2.93 29.35 5.66
CA PRO A 24 3.40 28.27 6.51
C PRO A 24 3.58 27.08 5.56
N ALA A 25 4.81 26.62 5.40
CA ALA A 25 5.08 25.30 4.90
C ALA A 25 4.49 24.37 5.96
N LEU A 26 3.17 24.18 5.90
CA LEU A 26 2.47 23.18 6.68
C LEU A 26 3.29 21.92 6.46
N ALA A 27 3.85 21.40 7.55
CA ALA A 27 4.60 20.17 7.52
C ALA A 27 3.74 19.14 6.79
N GLN A 28 4.10 18.82 5.56
CA GLN A 28 3.36 17.84 4.79
C GLN A 28 3.75 16.50 5.39
N ASP A 29 2.77 15.83 6.00
CA ASP A 29 2.95 14.47 6.43
C ASP A 29 3.43 13.65 5.22
N LYS A 30 4.56 12.96 5.41
CA LYS A 30 5.16 12.12 4.40
C LYS A 30 4.61 10.71 4.58
N LEU A 31 4.07 10.16 3.51
CA LEU A 31 3.63 8.76 3.45
C LEU A 31 4.37 8.04 2.34
N PHE A 32 4.45 6.73 2.44
CA PHE A 32 5.06 5.85 1.45
C PHE A 32 4.02 4.88 0.92
N VAL A 33 4.09 4.58 -0.37
CA VAL A 33 3.26 3.51 -0.96
C VAL A 33 3.70 2.17 -0.38
N ALA A 34 2.78 1.47 0.29
CA ALA A 34 3.08 0.25 1.04
C ALA A 34 2.63 -1.04 0.32
N SER A 35 1.83 -0.93 -0.74
CA SER A 35 1.24 -2.09 -1.41
C SER A 35 1.36 -1.99 -2.94
N GLU A 36 1.50 -3.14 -3.59
CA GLU A 36 1.45 -3.22 -5.05
C GLU A 36 0.09 -2.76 -5.61
N GLY A 37 0.13 -2.24 -6.84
CA GLY A 37 -1.06 -1.78 -7.55
C GLY A 37 -1.70 -0.52 -6.93
N ALA A 38 -0.94 0.27 -6.19
CA ALA A 38 -1.43 1.54 -5.66
C ALA A 38 -1.71 2.53 -6.80
N LYS A 39 -2.97 2.92 -6.93
CA LYS A 39 -3.47 3.82 -7.96
C LYS A 39 -3.72 5.20 -7.36
N LEU A 40 -3.16 6.23 -7.96
CA LEU A 40 -3.53 7.61 -7.74
C LEU A 40 -4.79 7.91 -8.56
N LYS A 41 -5.88 8.22 -7.87
CA LYS A 41 -7.21 8.43 -8.42
C LYS A 41 -7.52 9.92 -8.59
N ALA A 42 -8.38 10.25 -9.54
CA ALA A 42 -8.81 11.62 -9.79
C ALA A 42 -9.73 12.16 -8.68
N ASP A 43 -10.53 11.28 -8.07
CA ASP A 43 -11.45 11.60 -6.98
C ASP A 43 -11.36 10.56 -5.84
N LYS A 44 -12.04 10.80 -4.73
CA LYS A 44 -12.13 9.92 -3.55
C LYS A 44 -12.98 8.67 -3.79
N SER A 45 -12.77 8.01 -4.92
CA SER A 45 -13.49 6.81 -5.32
C SER A 45 -12.59 5.89 -6.16
N ALA A 46 -12.61 4.59 -5.86
CA ALA A 46 -11.90 3.59 -6.67
C ALA A 46 -12.44 3.48 -8.10
N SER A 47 -13.70 3.86 -8.33
CA SER A 47 -14.32 3.89 -9.66
C SER A 47 -13.96 5.13 -10.48
N SER A 48 -13.27 6.12 -9.89
CA SER A 48 -12.81 7.30 -10.62
C SER A 48 -11.59 6.99 -11.50
N ASP A 49 -11.29 7.91 -12.42
CA ASP A 49 -10.17 7.79 -13.34
C ASP A 49 -8.84 7.67 -12.60
N THR A 50 -7.93 6.87 -13.16
CA THR A 50 -6.60 6.66 -12.60
C THR A 50 -5.63 7.64 -13.24
N VAL A 51 -5.08 8.55 -12.42
CA VAL A 51 -4.10 9.57 -12.81
C VAL A 51 -2.72 8.97 -12.99
N ALA A 52 -2.33 8.04 -12.11
CA ALA A 52 -1.04 7.36 -12.15
C ALA A 52 -1.09 6.06 -11.34
N GLU A 53 -0.23 5.11 -11.68
CA GLU A 53 0.12 3.99 -10.81
C GLU A 53 1.45 4.29 -10.12
N LEU A 54 1.53 3.99 -8.83
CA LEU A 54 2.69 4.33 -8.01
C LEU A 54 3.36 3.04 -7.53
N PRO A 55 4.68 2.87 -7.75
CA PRO A 55 5.39 1.71 -7.24
C PRO A 55 5.52 1.76 -5.70
N VAL A 56 5.69 0.58 -5.10
CA VAL A 56 5.96 0.44 -3.67
C VAL A 56 7.21 1.25 -3.29
N GLY A 57 7.16 1.93 -2.14
CA GLY A 57 8.23 2.80 -1.64
C GLY A 57 8.20 4.22 -2.18
N THR A 58 7.28 4.56 -3.10
CA THR A 58 7.15 5.95 -3.58
C THR A 58 6.80 6.88 -2.42
N GLU A 59 7.59 7.94 -2.24
CA GLU A 59 7.32 8.99 -1.26
C GLU A 59 6.19 9.91 -1.76
N LEU A 60 5.22 10.15 -0.87
CA LEU A 60 4.02 10.94 -1.11
C LEU A 60 3.99 12.12 -0.16
N LYS A 61 3.66 13.29 -0.69
CA LYS A 61 3.40 14.49 0.11
C LYS A 61 1.90 14.60 0.35
N VAL A 62 1.47 14.49 1.60
CA VAL A 62 0.06 14.62 1.96
C VAL A 62 -0.34 16.10 1.96
N ALA A 63 -1.41 16.41 1.24
CA ALA A 63 -2.05 17.73 1.22
C ALA A 63 -3.32 17.77 2.09
N GLY A 64 -3.92 16.61 2.38
CA GLY A 64 -5.08 16.47 3.24
C GLY A 64 -5.58 15.03 3.30
N GLN A 65 -6.55 14.79 4.16
CA GLN A 65 -7.22 13.49 4.29
C GLN A 65 -8.73 13.68 4.34
N GLU A 66 -9.46 12.82 3.65
CA GLU A 66 -10.92 12.73 3.71
C GLU A 66 -11.33 11.27 3.82
N GLU A 67 -12.08 10.94 4.88
CA GLU A 67 -12.62 9.59 5.09
C GLU A 67 -11.53 8.49 5.01
N SER A 68 -11.59 7.68 3.95
CA SER A 68 -10.69 6.57 3.66
C SER A 68 -9.63 6.90 2.59
N TRP A 69 -9.45 8.18 2.26
CA TRP A 69 -8.56 8.66 1.19
C TRP A 69 -7.61 9.77 1.67
N TYR A 70 -6.39 9.77 1.13
CA TYR A 70 -5.44 10.87 1.25
C TYR A 70 -5.36 11.64 -0.06
N LYS A 71 -5.42 12.96 0.02
CA LYS A 71 -5.04 13.83 -1.08
C LYS A 71 -3.53 13.98 -1.06
N VAL A 72 -2.85 13.48 -2.09
CA VAL A 72 -1.40 13.43 -2.13
C VAL A 72 -0.85 14.03 -3.42
N SER A 73 0.41 14.43 -3.37
CA SER A 73 1.21 14.78 -4.55
C SER A 73 2.44 13.90 -4.64
N ALA A 74 2.69 13.35 -5.83
CA ALA A 74 3.82 12.49 -6.14
C ALA A 74 4.32 12.81 -7.57
N ASN A 75 5.63 12.98 -7.74
CA ASN A 75 6.27 13.26 -9.04
C ASN A 75 5.60 14.39 -9.85
N GLY A 76 5.12 15.44 -9.18
CA GLY A 76 4.44 16.58 -9.80
C GLY A 76 2.98 16.34 -10.20
N ARG A 77 2.42 15.16 -9.93
CA ARG A 77 0.99 14.85 -10.11
C ARG A 77 0.28 14.88 -8.77
N SER A 78 -0.96 15.32 -8.75
CA SER A 78 -1.79 15.37 -7.55
C SER A 78 -3.06 14.56 -7.75
N GLY A 79 -3.52 13.88 -6.70
CA GLY A 79 -4.73 13.08 -6.74
C GLY A 79 -5.04 12.46 -5.38
N TRP A 80 -5.89 11.44 -5.39
CA TRP A 80 -6.35 10.74 -4.20
C TRP A 80 -5.78 9.33 -4.15
N ILE A 81 -5.34 8.89 -2.99
CA ILE A 81 -4.87 7.53 -2.76
C ILE A 81 -5.59 6.90 -1.58
N TYR A 82 -5.95 5.64 -1.71
CA TYR A 82 -6.64 4.93 -0.63
C TYR A 82 -5.70 4.77 0.58
N ARG A 83 -6.21 5.06 1.78
CA ARG A 83 -5.42 5.05 3.02
C ARG A 83 -4.79 3.68 3.30
N GLY A 84 -5.47 2.59 2.95
CA GLY A 84 -4.95 1.23 3.13
C GLY A 84 -3.81 0.83 2.17
N LYS A 85 -3.42 1.70 1.22
CA LYS A 85 -2.30 1.45 0.30
C LYS A 85 -1.01 2.18 0.71
N VAL A 86 -1.03 2.93 1.81
CA VAL A 86 0.08 3.78 2.24
C VAL A 86 0.47 3.53 3.69
N SER A 87 1.73 3.83 4.04
CA SER A 87 2.28 3.72 5.38
C SER A 87 3.07 4.98 5.74
N ALA A 88 3.11 5.32 7.03
CA ALA A 88 3.99 6.38 7.53
C ALA A 88 5.47 5.98 7.53
N THR A 89 5.73 4.67 7.55
CA THR A 89 7.09 4.12 7.45
C THR A 89 7.37 3.65 6.03
N PRO A 90 8.59 3.87 5.50
CA PRO A 90 9.01 3.27 4.25
C PRO A 90 8.89 1.74 4.33
N PRO A 91 8.33 1.08 3.31
CA PRO A 91 8.39 -0.38 3.24
C PRO A 91 9.85 -0.80 3.04
N GLU A 92 10.33 -1.71 3.89
CA GLU A 92 11.63 -2.35 3.68
C GLU A 92 11.62 -3.06 2.32
N PRO A 93 12.67 -2.91 1.47
CA PRO A 93 12.78 -3.69 0.26
C PRO A 93 12.85 -5.16 0.66
N SER A 94 11.76 -5.90 0.42
CA SER A 94 11.74 -7.33 0.70
C SER A 94 12.85 -7.98 -0.13
N LYS A 95 13.82 -8.59 0.55
CA LYS A 95 14.70 -9.56 -0.11
C LYS A 95 13.81 -10.68 -0.59
N GLN A 96 13.42 -10.65 -1.87
CA GLN A 96 12.71 -11.72 -2.54
C GLN A 96 13.57 -12.98 -2.50
N GLY A 97 13.22 -13.86 -1.58
CA GLY A 97 13.80 -15.18 -1.38
C GLY A 97 12.80 -16.02 -0.60
N GLY A 98 11.58 -16.15 -1.14
CA GLY A 98 10.48 -16.91 -0.56
C GLY A 98 9.17 -16.57 -1.24
N ASP A 99 8.47 -17.57 -1.77
CA ASP A 99 7.15 -17.43 -2.38
C ASP A 99 6.13 -17.00 -1.31
N ASN A 100 5.76 -15.72 -1.33
CA ASN A 100 4.85 -15.12 -0.36
C ASN A 100 3.39 -15.28 -0.83
N LEU A 101 2.68 -16.24 -0.25
CA LEU A 101 1.29 -16.60 -0.58
C LEU A 101 0.26 -15.46 -0.33
N PHE A 102 0.57 -14.48 0.52
CA PHE A 102 -0.36 -13.44 0.97
C PHE A 102 0.11 -12.00 0.69
N SER A 103 0.90 -11.78 -0.36
CA SER A 103 1.46 -10.45 -0.69
C SER A 103 0.42 -9.31 -0.83
N GLY A 104 -0.87 -9.63 -1.02
CA GLY A 104 -1.97 -8.67 -1.10
C GLY A 104 -2.64 -8.27 0.23
N ALA A 105 -2.39 -8.98 1.33
CA ALA A 105 -2.94 -8.67 2.65
C ALA A 105 -1.80 -8.17 3.56
N GLY A 106 -1.93 -6.95 4.09
CA GLY A 106 -0.86 -6.21 4.78
C GLY A 106 0.09 -7.06 5.64
N SER A 107 1.38 -6.95 5.32
CA SER A 107 2.55 -7.20 6.17
C SER A 107 2.52 -8.40 7.15
N SER A 108 1.98 -9.55 6.75
CA SER A 108 2.26 -10.81 7.43
C SER A 108 3.35 -11.56 6.67
N THR A 109 4.61 -11.34 7.04
CA THR A 109 5.73 -12.13 6.50
C THR A 109 5.71 -13.51 7.15
N ILE A 110 4.95 -14.46 6.58
CA ILE A 110 5.08 -15.87 6.95
C ILE A 110 6.33 -16.39 6.26
N MET A 111 7.46 -16.32 6.97
CA MET A 111 8.69 -17.00 6.58
C MET A 111 8.49 -18.50 6.77
N VAL A 112 8.09 -19.20 5.72
CA VAL A 112 8.10 -20.67 5.71
C VAL A 112 9.55 -21.13 5.60
N SER A 113 10.13 -21.61 6.71
CA SER A 113 11.39 -22.35 6.65
C SER A 113 11.07 -23.80 6.21
N GLU A 114 11.88 -24.37 5.32
CA GLU A 114 11.71 -25.76 4.86
C GLU A 114 11.66 -26.75 6.04
N ALA A 115 12.37 -26.45 7.13
CA ALA A 115 12.37 -27.23 8.36
C ALA A 115 11.04 -27.16 9.15
N ASP A 116 10.35 -26.02 9.14
CA ASP A 116 9.05 -25.85 9.81
C ASP A 116 7.89 -26.46 8.99
N SER A 117 7.98 -26.37 7.66
CA SER A 117 7.08 -27.11 6.75
C SER A 117 7.27 -28.61 6.87
N ALA A 118 8.51 -29.09 6.91
CA ALA A 118 8.81 -30.52 7.02
C ALA A 118 8.24 -31.12 8.32
N ARG A 119 8.28 -30.39 9.44
CA ARG A 119 7.70 -30.84 10.72
C ARG A 119 6.17 -30.90 10.69
N SER A 120 5.53 -29.90 10.08
CA SER A 120 4.06 -29.85 9.94
C SER A 120 3.53 -30.93 8.99
N MET A 121 4.28 -31.25 7.93
CA MET A 121 3.95 -32.31 6.96
C MET A 121 4.18 -33.72 7.52
N ARG A 122 5.12 -33.90 8.45
CA ARG A 122 5.45 -35.22 9.02
C ARG A 122 4.30 -35.81 9.83
N GLY A 123 3.57 -34.99 10.59
CA GLY A 123 2.41 -35.47 11.36
C GLY A 123 1.20 -35.85 10.51
N LEU A 124 1.03 -35.20 9.35
CA LEU A 124 -0.05 -35.51 8.41
C LEU A 124 0.14 -36.85 7.72
N ASN A 125 1.39 -37.23 7.39
CA ASN A 125 1.66 -38.50 6.73
C ASN A 125 1.58 -39.72 7.66
N GLU A 126 1.97 -39.57 8.93
CA GLU A 126 2.12 -40.70 9.86
C GLU A 126 0.75 -41.13 10.40
N SER A 127 -0.11 -40.15 10.68
CA SER A 127 -1.51 -40.36 11.06
C SER A 127 -2.34 -40.97 9.93
N GLU A 128 -2.18 -40.52 8.68
CA GLU A 128 -2.87 -41.13 7.54
C GLU A 128 -2.35 -42.52 7.17
N GLN A 129 -1.04 -42.79 7.29
CA GLN A 129 -0.48 -44.12 7.09
C GLN A 129 -0.99 -45.12 8.14
N ALA A 130 -1.06 -44.70 9.41
CA ALA A 130 -1.63 -45.50 10.49
C ALA A 130 -3.13 -45.77 10.27
N ALA A 131 -3.89 -44.74 9.86
CA ALA A 131 -5.31 -44.87 9.55
C ALA A 131 -5.58 -45.74 8.31
N ALA A 132 -4.72 -45.66 7.27
CA ALA A 132 -4.82 -46.49 6.08
C ALA A 132 -4.56 -47.97 6.40
N LYS A 133 -3.53 -48.24 7.22
CA LYS A 133 -3.19 -49.58 7.70
C LYS A 133 -4.31 -50.17 8.57
N ALA A 134 -4.92 -49.38 9.45
CA ALA A 134 -6.06 -49.81 10.28
C ALA A 134 -7.33 -50.08 9.44
N ALA A 135 -7.52 -49.34 8.34
CA ALA A 135 -8.67 -49.48 7.45
C ALA A 135 -8.45 -50.48 6.29
N GLY A 136 -7.31 -51.16 6.22
CA GLY A 136 -7.02 -52.14 5.16
C GLY A 136 -6.93 -51.55 3.74
N ARG A 137 -6.71 -50.24 3.62
CA ARG A 137 -6.54 -49.53 2.34
C ARG A 137 -5.06 -49.23 2.07
N PRO A 138 -4.63 -49.18 0.80
CA PRO A 138 -3.26 -48.76 0.49
C PRO A 138 -3.02 -47.33 0.97
N ALA A 139 -1.88 -47.11 1.64
CA ALA A 139 -1.46 -45.78 2.06
C ALA A 139 -1.05 -44.95 0.83
N ARG A 140 -1.44 -43.67 0.81
CA ARG A 140 -0.99 -42.76 -0.26
C ARG A 140 0.52 -42.54 -0.15
N PRO A 141 1.26 -42.56 -1.27
CA PRO A 141 2.70 -42.32 -1.25
C PRO A 141 3.00 -40.86 -0.87
N LEU A 142 4.13 -40.65 -0.18
CA LEU A 142 4.54 -39.34 0.32
C LEU A 142 4.71 -38.28 -0.78
N SER A 143 5.04 -38.72 -2.00
CA SER A 143 5.15 -37.86 -3.20
C SER A 143 3.85 -37.14 -3.52
N ASP A 144 2.70 -37.75 -3.28
CA ASP A 144 1.41 -37.18 -3.64
C ASP A 144 1.09 -35.96 -2.78
N TYR A 145 1.48 -35.99 -1.50
CA TYR A 145 1.34 -34.86 -0.58
C TYR A 145 2.26 -33.71 -0.95
N LYS A 146 3.50 -34.03 -1.35
CA LYS A 146 4.45 -33.02 -1.83
C LYS A 146 3.92 -32.35 -3.09
N ASN A 147 3.45 -33.12 -4.07
CA ASN A 147 2.88 -32.60 -5.30
C ASN A 147 1.63 -31.76 -5.06
N ALA A 148 0.77 -32.16 -4.11
CA ALA A 148 -0.42 -31.38 -3.74
C ALA A 148 -0.03 -30.06 -3.06
N LEU A 149 0.97 -30.09 -2.17
CA LEU A 149 1.49 -28.88 -1.53
C LEU A 149 2.10 -27.94 -2.58
N ASP A 150 2.95 -28.47 -3.45
CA ASP A 150 3.60 -27.71 -4.53
C ASP A 150 2.55 -27.09 -5.45
N LYS A 151 1.46 -27.81 -5.75
CA LYS A 151 0.34 -27.27 -6.54
C LYS A 151 -0.37 -26.10 -5.84
N ILE A 152 -0.64 -26.21 -4.53
CA ILE A 152 -1.29 -25.15 -3.75
C ILE A 152 -0.36 -23.95 -3.60
N LEU A 153 0.93 -24.18 -3.36
CA LEU A 153 1.92 -23.10 -3.22
C LEU A 153 2.20 -22.39 -4.54
N ALA A 154 2.11 -23.12 -5.67
CA ALA A 154 2.25 -22.54 -7.01
C ALA A 154 1.00 -21.79 -7.48
N GLU A 155 -0.15 -21.99 -6.82
CA GLU A 155 -1.41 -21.33 -7.17
C GLU A 155 -1.34 -19.85 -6.76
N LYS A 156 -1.24 -18.97 -7.76
CA LYS A 156 -1.28 -17.51 -7.56
C LYS A 156 -2.69 -17.02 -7.87
N VAL A 157 -3.29 -16.32 -6.92
CA VAL A 157 -4.58 -15.64 -7.13
C VAL A 157 -4.38 -14.54 -8.18
N ASP A 158 -5.23 -14.51 -9.20
CA ASP A 158 -5.12 -13.53 -10.28
C ASP A 158 -5.48 -12.12 -9.79
N LYS A 159 -4.75 -11.10 -10.27
CA LYS A 159 -4.98 -9.70 -9.85
C LYS A 159 -6.41 -9.23 -10.16
N LYS A 160 -6.99 -9.70 -11.26
CA LYS A 160 -8.35 -9.35 -11.67
C LYS A 160 -9.39 -10.02 -10.78
N GLU A 161 -9.14 -11.25 -10.32
CA GLU A 161 -10.00 -11.94 -9.35
C GLU A 161 -10.01 -11.19 -8.02
N ILE A 162 -8.84 -10.74 -7.54
CA ILE A 162 -8.73 -9.90 -6.34
C ILE A 162 -9.52 -8.60 -6.53
N GLU A 163 -9.31 -7.90 -7.65
CA GLU A 163 -10.02 -6.63 -7.92
C GLU A 163 -11.55 -6.84 -7.97
N ASN A 164 -12.01 -7.91 -8.61
CA ASN A 164 -13.43 -8.23 -8.68
C ASN A 164 -14.01 -8.62 -7.31
N PHE A 165 -13.25 -9.34 -6.50
CA PHE A 165 -13.63 -9.68 -5.12
C PHE A 165 -13.77 -8.42 -4.27
N LEU A 166 -12.78 -7.51 -4.31
CA LEU A 166 -12.82 -6.24 -3.57
C LEU A 166 -14.01 -5.38 -4.00
N LYS A 167 -14.27 -5.31 -5.31
CA LYS A 167 -15.39 -4.55 -5.87
C LYS A 167 -16.75 -5.13 -5.47
N THR A 168 -16.91 -6.46 -5.54
CA THR A 168 -18.18 -7.15 -5.25
C THR A 168 -18.49 -7.13 -3.75
N GLY A 169 -17.47 -7.31 -2.91
CA GLY A 169 -17.62 -7.27 -1.46
C GLY A 169 -17.70 -5.85 -0.87
N HIS A 170 -17.56 -4.80 -1.69
CA HIS A 170 -17.42 -3.42 -1.22
C HIS A 170 -16.30 -3.26 -0.17
N ILE A 171 -15.17 -3.92 -0.42
CA ILE A 171 -14.05 -4.00 0.52
C ILE A 171 -12.99 -2.99 0.14
N GLY A 172 -12.39 -2.34 1.13
CA GLY A 172 -11.23 -1.50 0.94
C GLY A 172 -11.55 -0.22 0.17
N GLU A 173 -10.86 0.00 -0.95
CA GLU A 173 -11.04 1.19 -1.80
C GLU A 173 -12.41 1.26 -2.50
N TYR A 174 -13.15 0.14 -2.54
CA TYR A 174 -14.51 0.06 -3.08
C TYR A 174 -15.61 0.16 -2.01
N ALA A 175 -15.25 0.37 -0.75
CA ALA A 175 -16.21 0.65 0.31
C ALA A 175 -16.90 2.01 0.03
N LYS A 176 -18.23 2.03 0.07
CA LYS A 176 -19.06 3.24 -0.06
C LYS A 176 -19.67 3.61 1.28
#